data_AF-A0A9X1MSS1-F1
#
_entry.id   AF-A0A9X1MSS1-F1
#
_cell.length_a   1.000
_cell.length_b   1.000
_cell.length_c   1.000
_cell.angle_alpha   90.00
_cell.angle_beta   90.00
_cell.angle_gamma   90.00
#
_symmetry.space_group_name_H-M   'P 1'
#
loop_
_entity.id
_entity.type
_entity.pdbx_description
1 polymer ?
#
loop_
_entity_poly.entity_id
_entity_poly.type
_entity_poly.pdbx_seq_one_letter_code
_entity_poly.pdbx_strand_id
1 'polypeptide(L)'
;MATRSRINVKVGNKYHSVYCHYDGYPEHVGRILFDHYNTQGKAEGLVSYGDISCLYERFDKPEGHSFESPVEGCTIYYGRDRGESNIGFKVTDEPIVSDFCGEDYFYIWDGNQWSFRVYRGDESVSLIDYFRKSKVSID
;
A
#
# COMPACT_ATOMS: atom_id res chain seq x y z
N MET A 1 -0.51 -14.21 12.84
CA MET A 1 -1.69 -13.45 12.36
C MET A 1 -1.16 -12.29 11.55
N ALA A 2 -1.72 -12.02 10.37
CA ALA A 2 -1.29 -10.90 9.53
C ALA A 2 -2.43 -9.86 9.48
N THR A 3 -2.08 -8.58 9.54
CA THR A 3 -3.00 -7.46 9.27
C THR A 3 -2.85 -7.10 7.81
N ARG A 4 -3.88 -7.40 7.02
CA ARG A 4 -3.80 -7.33 5.56
C ARG A 4 -4.31 -5.98 5.08
N SER A 5 -3.77 -5.50 3.97
CA SER A 5 -4.26 -4.29 3.34
C SER A 5 -4.29 -4.38 1.84
N ARG A 6 -4.97 -3.41 1.24
CA ARG A 6 -5.01 -3.20 -0.21
C ARG A 6 -4.63 -1.76 -0.51
N ILE A 7 -3.82 -1.57 -1.54
CA ILE A 7 -3.32 -0.26 -1.96
C ILE A 7 -3.88 0.03 -3.34
N ASN A 8 -4.71 1.06 -3.43
CA ASN A 8 -5.35 1.52 -4.67
C ASN A 8 -4.72 2.84 -5.09
N VAL A 9 -4.20 2.91 -6.32
CA VAL A 9 -3.57 4.11 -6.88
C VAL A 9 -4.35 4.57 -8.10
N LYS A 10 -4.89 5.78 -8.05
CA LYS A 10 -5.53 6.39 -9.22
C LYS A 10 -4.50 6.69 -10.30
N VAL A 11 -4.75 6.19 -11.52
CA VAL A 11 -3.95 6.40 -12.72
C VAL A 11 -4.88 6.86 -13.84
N GLY A 12 -4.84 8.15 -14.14
CA GLY A 12 -5.84 8.78 -15.01
C GLY A 12 -7.26 8.60 -14.46
N ASN A 13 -8.10 7.88 -15.19
CA ASN A 13 -9.50 7.60 -14.82
C ASN A 13 -9.72 6.18 -14.27
N LYS A 14 -8.65 5.43 -13.98
CA LYS A 14 -8.71 4.07 -13.45
C LYS A 14 -7.93 3.98 -12.13
N TYR A 15 -8.03 2.84 -11.47
CA TYR A 15 -7.20 2.49 -10.31
C TYR A 15 -6.35 1.26 -10.60
N HIS A 16 -5.09 1.31 -10.19
CA HIS A 16 -4.21 0.16 -10.08
C HIS A 16 -4.21 -0.32 -8.62
N SER A 17 -4.66 -1.55 -8.39
CA SER A 17 -4.87 -2.10 -7.05
C SER A 17 -3.99 -3.31 -6.79
N VAL A 18 -3.22 -3.29 -5.70
CA VAL A 18 -2.39 -4.39 -5.24
C VAL A 18 -2.74 -4.79 -3.81
N TYR A 19 -2.58 -6.08 -3.52
CA TYR A 19 -2.66 -6.63 -2.17
C TYR A 19 -1.35 -6.38 -1.41
N CYS A 20 -1.43 -6.19 -0.09
CA CYS A 20 -0.29 -6.10 0.81
C CYS A 20 -0.54 -6.96 2.06
N HIS A 21 0.34 -7.93 2.33
CA HIS A 21 0.05 -9.01 3.28
C HIS A 21 0.25 -8.60 4.75
N TYR A 22 1.35 -7.91 5.06
CA TYR A 22 1.74 -7.63 6.44
C TYR A 22 1.56 -6.15 6.82
N ASP A 23 1.40 -5.94 8.13
CA ASP A 23 1.45 -4.65 8.80
C ASP A 23 0.54 -3.56 8.21
N GLY A 24 -0.64 -3.96 7.74
CA GLY A 24 -1.60 -3.10 7.04
C GLY A 24 -2.18 -1.93 7.86
N TYR A 25 -1.84 -1.78 9.13
CA TYR A 25 -2.34 -0.70 9.99
C TYR A 25 -1.78 0.68 9.58
N PRO A 26 -2.50 1.78 9.86
CA PRO A 26 -2.09 3.12 9.45
C PRO A 26 -0.71 3.51 9.95
N GLU A 27 -0.31 3.07 11.14
CA GLU A 27 0.98 3.41 11.76
C GLU A 27 2.18 2.77 11.05
N HIS A 28 1.97 1.77 10.18
CA HIS A 28 3.04 1.18 9.35
C HIS A 28 2.79 1.39 7.86
N VAL A 29 1.86 0.66 7.23
CA VAL A 29 1.59 0.85 5.79
C VAL A 29 1.17 2.28 5.50
N GLY A 30 0.23 2.84 6.26
CA GLY A 30 -0.17 4.24 6.09
C GLY A 30 1.01 5.21 6.28
N ARG A 31 1.85 4.98 7.28
CA ARG A 31 3.00 5.83 7.59
C ARG A 31 3.98 5.86 6.43
N ILE A 32 4.33 4.69 5.89
CA ILE A 32 5.24 4.52 4.76
C ILE A 32 4.66 5.16 3.49
N LEU A 33 3.39 4.91 3.19
CA LEU A 33 2.71 5.52 2.04
C LEU A 33 2.76 7.04 2.10
N PHE A 34 2.49 7.60 3.27
CA PHE A 34 2.51 9.05 3.47
C PHE A 34 3.92 9.66 3.32
N ASP A 35 4.96 9.04 3.90
CA ASP A 35 6.30 9.64 3.87
C ASP A 35 7.03 9.41 2.55
N HIS A 36 6.88 8.21 1.97
CA HIS A 36 7.74 7.75 0.89
C HIS A 36 7.04 7.72 -0.47
N TYR A 37 5.72 7.56 -0.50
CA TYR A 37 4.91 7.38 -1.71
C TYR A 37 3.91 8.51 -1.96
N ASN A 38 4.32 9.74 -1.67
CA ASN A 38 3.50 10.95 -1.65
C ASN A 38 3.46 11.75 -2.95
N THR A 39 3.82 11.13 -4.08
CA THR A 39 3.67 11.73 -5.40
C THR A 39 3.12 10.70 -6.37
N GLN A 40 2.50 11.15 -7.45
CA GLN A 40 1.92 10.28 -8.48
C GLN A 40 2.92 9.23 -8.96
N GLY A 41 4.13 9.63 -9.38
CA GLY A 41 5.13 8.71 -9.91
C GLY A 41 5.63 7.69 -8.88
N LYS A 42 5.69 8.06 -7.60
CA LYS A 42 6.07 7.13 -6.53
C LYS A 42 4.94 6.13 -6.25
N ALA A 43 3.70 6.60 -6.16
CA ALA A 43 2.54 5.75 -5.95
C ALA A 43 2.34 4.76 -7.11
N GLU A 44 2.49 5.22 -8.37
CA GLU A 44 2.46 4.35 -9.55
C GLU A 44 3.61 3.35 -9.57
N GLY A 45 4.83 3.80 -9.26
CA GLY A 45 6.00 2.94 -9.16
C GLY A 45 5.82 1.81 -8.15
N LEU A 46 5.24 2.12 -6.99
CA LEU A 46 4.93 1.14 -5.94
C LEU A 46 4.08 -0.03 -6.45
N VAL A 47 2.96 0.26 -7.10
CA VAL A 47 2.00 -0.77 -7.52
C VAL A 47 2.43 -1.51 -8.78
N SER A 48 3.41 -0.98 -9.53
CA SER A 48 3.84 -1.52 -10.82
C SER A 48 4.43 -2.94 -10.76
N TYR A 49 4.90 -3.39 -9.60
CA TYR A 49 5.50 -4.72 -9.41
C TYR A 49 4.53 -5.79 -8.84
N GLY A 50 3.25 -5.43 -8.68
CA GLY A 50 2.19 -6.34 -8.24
C GLY A 50 2.04 -6.43 -6.72
N ASP A 51 1.49 -7.54 -6.25
CA ASP A 51 1.18 -7.77 -4.85
C ASP A 51 2.44 -7.83 -3.96
N ILE A 52 2.28 -7.29 -2.77
CA ILE A 52 3.32 -7.01 -1.79
C ILE A 52 3.20 -7.98 -0.61
N SER A 53 4.33 -8.54 -0.21
CA SER A 53 4.43 -9.23 1.07
C SER A 53 4.56 -8.21 2.20
N CYS A 54 5.62 -7.40 2.16
CA CYS A 54 5.91 -6.36 3.15
C CYS A 54 6.27 -5.05 2.43
N LEU A 55 5.61 -3.96 2.83
CA LEU A 55 5.86 -2.61 2.30
C LEU A 55 7.03 -1.95 3.04
N TYR A 56 7.93 -1.30 2.31
CA TYR A 56 9.03 -0.50 2.86
C TYR A 56 9.21 0.80 2.07
N GLU A 57 10.22 1.62 2.40
CA GLU A 57 10.39 2.99 1.91
C GLU A 57 10.75 3.07 0.42
N ARG A 58 11.29 2.00 -0.16
CA ARG A 58 11.73 1.95 -1.55
C ARG A 58 11.12 0.77 -2.29
N PHE A 59 10.97 0.94 -3.60
CA PHE A 59 10.41 -0.06 -4.50
C PHE A 59 11.37 -0.48 -5.62
N ASP A 60 12.62 0.01 -5.63
CA ASP A 60 13.64 -0.48 -6.54
C ASP A 60 14.03 -1.94 -6.21
N LYS A 61 14.84 -2.57 -7.06
CA LYS A 61 15.39 -3.92 -6.80
C LYS A 61 16.91 -3.83 -6.82
N PRO A 62 17.54 -3.50 -5.69
CA PRO A 62 19.00 -3.45 -5.61
C PRO A 62 19.61 -4.86 -5.77
N GLU A 63 20.88 -4.92 -6.12
CA GLU A 63 21.62 -6.18 -6.23
C GLU A 63 21.53 -6.98 -4.92
N GLY A 64 21.31 -8.28 -5.03
CA GLY A 64 21.13 -9.18 -3.88
C GLY A 64 19.74 -9.16 -3.24
N HIS A 65 18.83 -8.24 -3.61
CA HIS A 65 17.47 -8.25 -3.10
C HIS A 65 16.63 -9.40 -3.67
N SER A 66 16.05 -10.19 -2.77
CA SER A 66 15.15 -11.29 -3.07
C SER A 66 14.15 -11.51 -1.93
N PHE A 67 13.19 -12.40 -2.13
CA PHE A 67 12.23 -12.75 -1.09
C PHE A 67 12.91 -13.35 0.16
N GLU A 68 13.90 -14.23 -0.04
CA GLU A 68 14.62 -14.92 1.05
C GLU A 68 15.76 -14.09 1.65
N SER A 69 16.23 -13.08 0.91
CA SER A 69 17.31 -12.17 1.34
C SER A 69 16.91 -10.72 1.02
N PRO A 70 15.96 -10.15 1.78
CA PRO A 70 15.51 -8.79 1.52
C PRO A 70 16.56 -7.78 1.97
N VAL A 71 16.93 -6.88 1.06
CA VAL A 71 17.68 -5.66 1.39
C VAL A 71 16.82 -4.73 2.25
N GLU A 72 17.39 -4.19 3.31
CA GLU A 72 16.72 -3.28 4.24
C GLU A 72 16.09 -2.06 3.52
N GLY A 73 14.87 -1.72 3.96
CA GLY A 73 14.07 -0.63 3.41
C GLY A 73 13.59 -0.82 1.97
N CYS A 74 13.66 -2.05 1.44
CA CYS A 74 13.19 -2.37 0.09
C CYS A 74 11.94 -3.25 0.16
N THR A 75 10.87 -2.78 -0.49
CA THR A 75 9.58 -3.47 -0.58
C THR A 75 9.77 -4.87 -1.16
N ILE A 76 9.12 -5.86 -0.54
CA ILE A 76 9.19 -7.27 -0.94
C ILE A 76 7.92 -7.62 -1.71
N TYR A 77 8.06 -7.98 -2.98
CA TYR A 77 6.93 -8.35 -3.84
C TYR A 77 6.87 -9.86 -4.10
N TYR A 78 5.65 -10.40 -4.17
CA TYR A 78 5.44 -11.81 -4.45
C TYR A 78 5.92 -12.21 -5.86
N GLY A 79 5.64 -11.42 -6.88
CA GLY A 79 6.07 -11.76 -8.25
C GLY A 79 7.53 -11.43 -8.48
N ARG A 80 7.90 -10.16 -8.29
CA ARG A 80 9.26 -9.67 -8.58
C ARG A 80 10.33 -10.41 -7.77
N ASP A 81 10.08 -10.74 -6.50
CA ASP A 81 11.13 -11.21 -5.58
C ASP A 81 10.99 -12.69 -5.20
N ARG A 82 9.77 -13.26 -5.23
CA ARG A 82 9.52 -14.68 -4.97
C ARG A 82 9.26 -15.50 -6.24
N GLY A 83 8.92 -14.85 -7.36
CA GLY A 83 8.63 -15.52 -8.63
C GLY A 83 7.18 -16.00 -8.78
N GLU A 84 6.25 -15.51 -7.95
CA GLU A 84 4.83 -15.85 -8.09
C GLU A 84 4.23 -15.27 -9.38
N SER A 85 3.35 -16.03 -10.02
CA SER A 85 2.67 -15.63 -11.26
C SER A 85 1.22 -15.20 -10.98
N ASN A 86 0.68 -14.34 -11.84
CA ASN A 86 -0.71 -13.83 -11.73
C ASN A 86 -1.00 -12.98 -10.49
N ILE A 87 0.02 -12.30 -9.95
CA ILE A 87 -0.09 -11.40 -8.78
C ILE A 87 0.02 -9.91 -9.16
N GLY A 88 -0.11 -9.58 -10.45
CA GLY A 88 -0.01 -8.20 -10.93
C GLY A 88 -1.14 -7.32 -10.40
N PHE A 89 -0.97 -5.99 -10.48
CA PHE A 89 -2.02 -5.07 -10.07
C PHE A 89 -3.30 -5.27 -10.89
N LYS A 90 -4.45 -5.09 -10.25
CA LYS A 90 -5.76 -5.08 -10.91
C LYS A 90 -6.07 -3.68 -11.41
N VAL A 91 -6.63 -3.58 -12.63
CA VAL A 91 -7.13 -2.33 -13.18
C VAL A 91 -8.63 -2.27 -13.00
N THR A 92 -9.13 -1.23 -12.32
CA THR A 92 -10.56 -1.06 -12.01
C THR A 92 -11.03 0.38 -12.25
N ASP A 93 -12.34 0.56 -12.44
CA ASP A 93 -12.97 1.89 -12.52
C ASP A 93 -13.01 2.57 -11.15
N GLU A 94 -13.24 1.81 -10.10
CA GLU A 94 -13.37 2.27 -8.71
C GLU A 94 -12.31 1.59 -7.82
N PRO A 95 -11.93 2.20 -6.68
CA PRO A 95 -11.01 1.57 -5.75
C PRO A 95 -11.64 0.30 -5.17
N ILE A 96 -10.84 -0.76 -5.02
CA ILE A 96 -11.30 -2.00 -4.39
C ILE A 96 -11.28 -1.77 -2.87
N VAL A 97 -12.46 -1.70 -2.28
CA VAL A 97 -12.69 -1.43 -0.84
C VAL A 97 -13.55 -2.51 -0.16
N SER A 98 -13.64 -3.68 -0.78
CA SER A 98 -14.35 -4.85 -0.27
C SER A 98 -13.36 -5.98 0.01
N ASP A 99 -13.67 -6.78 1.01
CA ASP A 99 -12.91 -7.97 1.39
C ASP A 99 -12.89 -9.01 0.26
N PHE A 100 -11.73 -9.20 -0.34
CA PHE A 100 -11.47 -10.23 -1.34
C PHE A 100 -10.54 -11.32 -0.79
N CYS A 101 -9.67 -10.98 0.16
CA CYS A 101 -8.59 -11.81 0.71
C CYS A 101 -8.35 -11.59 2.22
N GLY A 102 -9.35 -11.11 2.95
CA GLY A 102 -9.31 -10.80 4.38
C GLY A 102 -8.63 -9.47 4.67
N GLU A 103 -8.73 -8.47 3.79
CA GLU A 103 -8.11 -7.15 3.99
C GLU A 103 -8.80 -6.36 5.11
N ASP A 104 -8.01 -5.88 6.07
CA ASP A 104 -8.48 -5.07 7.21
C ASP A 104 -8.49 -3.57 6.86
N TYR A 105 -7.58 -3.15 5.97
CA TYR A 105 -7.37 -1.74 5.58
C TYR A 105 -7.28 -1.55 4.07
N PHE A 106 -7.89 -0.48 3.57
CA PHE A 106 -7.90 -0.12 2.16
C PHE A 106 -7.35 1.29 1.99
N TYR A 107 -6.16 1.40 1.41
CA TYR A 107 -5.50 2.68 1.11
C TYR A 107 -5.86 3.14 -0.30
N ILE A 108 -6.11 4.43 -0.45
CA ILE A 108 -6.54 5.05 -1.70
C ILE A 108 -5.72 6.32 -1.92
N TRP A 109 -4.95 6.34 -3.02
CA TRP A 109 -4.34 7.54 -3.57
C TRP A 109 -5.27 8.14 -4.63
N ASP A 110 -5.67 9.38 -4.43
CA ASP A 110 -6.63 10.09 -5.30
C ASP A 110 -5.97 10.93 -6.42
N GLY A 111 -4.64 10.93 -6.48
CA GLY A 111 -3.83 11.80 -7.35
C GLY A 111 -3.09 12.91 -6.58
N ASN A 112 -3.47 13.18 -5.33
CA ASN A 112 -2.92 14.25 -4.52
C ASN A 112 -2.59 13.82 -3.09
N GLN A 113 -3.41 12.97 -2.47
CA GLN A 113 -3.23 12.53 -1.10
C GLN A 113 -3.70 11.09 -0.88
N TRP A 114 -3.20 10.50 0.21
CA TRP A 114 -3.63 9.21 0.69
C TRP A 114 -4.76 9.33 1.70
N SER A 115 -5.74 8.45 1.55
CA SER A 115 -6.74 8.14 2.57
C SER A 115 -6.77 6.64 2.82
N PHE A 116 -7.36 6.22 3.94
CA PHE A 116 -7.59 4.82 4.22
C PHE A 116 -8.99 4.58 4.79
N ARG A 117 -9.50 3.38 4.56
CA ARG A 117 -10.76 2.88 5.12
C ARG A 117 -10.52 1.55 5.81
N VAL A 118 -11.17 1.33 6.94
CA VAL A 118 -11.19 0.03 7.64
C VAL A 118 -12.28 -0.85 7.04
N TYR A 119 -12.05 -2.16 6.97
CA TYR A 119 -13.08 -3.10 6.54
C TYR A 119 -14.37 -2.93 7.33
N ARG A 120 -15.51 -2.82 6.62
CA ARG A 120 -16.85 -2.50 7.16
C ARG A 120 -16.95 -1.16 7.90
N GLY A 121 -15.94 -0.31 7.88
CA GLY A 121 -16.06 1.08 8.31
C GLY A 121 -16.83 1.89 7.27
N ASP A 122 -17.57 2.91 7.67
CA ASP A 122 -18.42 3.70 6.76
C ASP A 122 -17.68 4.88 6.12
N GLU A 123 -16.55 5.29 6.68
CA GLU A 123 -15.83 6.51 6.28
C GLU A 123 -14.38 6.23 5.86
N SER A 124 -13.90 7.03 4.93
CA SER A 124 -12.47 7.11 4.60
C SER A 124 -11.83 8.24 5.41
N VAL A 125 -10.64 7.98 5.95
CA VAL A 125 -9.87 8.92 6.77
C VAL A 125 -8.62 9.35 6.01
N SER A 126 -8.41 10.66 5.88
CA SER A 126 -7.16 11.19 5.32
C SER A 126 -5.97 10.84 6.22
N LEU A 127 -4.87 10.35 5.63
CA LEU A 127 -3.64 10.10 6.40
C LEU A 127 -3.05 11.41 6.95
N ILE A 128 -3.26 12.54 6.27
CA ILE A 128 -2.87 13.86 6.78
C ILE A 128 -3.57 14.14 8.12
N ASP A 129 -4.89 13.96 8.18
CA ASP A 129 -5.65 14.25 9.38
C ASP A 129 -5.39 13.24 10.48
N TYR A 130 -5.25 11.97 10.11
CA TYR A 130 -4.91 10.89 11.02
C TYR A 130 -3.59 11.17 11.77
N PHE A 131 -2.51 11.49 11.03
CA PHE A 131 -1.20 11.77 11.63
C PHE A 131 -1.08 13.18 12.25
N ARG A 132 -1.96 14.11 11.91
CA ARG A 132 -2.07 15.39 12.64
C ARG A 132 -2.70 15.20 14.01
N LYS A 133 -3.80 14.43 14.09
CA LYS A 133 -4.50 14.16 15.36
C LYS A 133 -3.62 13.39 16.35
N SER A 134 -2.84 12.41 15.88
CA SER A 134 -1.95 11.64 16.75
C SER A 134 -0.84 12.47 17.42
N LYS A 135 -0.47 13.63 16.84
CA LYS A 135 0.50 14.56 17.44
C LYS A 135 -0.08 15.44 18.54
N VAL A 136 -1.41 15.60 18.61
CA VAL A 136 -2.08 16.43 19.62
C VAL A 136 -2.39 15.65 20.90
N SER A 137 -2.28 14.32 20.87
CA SER A 137 -2.59 13.42 21.99
C SER A 137 -1.44 13.21 22.98
N ILE A 138 -0.34 13.94 22.85
CA ILE A 138 0.81 13.89 23.76
C ILE A 138 1.03 15.31 24.29
N ASP A 139 0.15 15.74 25.19
CA ASP A 139 0.33 16.88 26.11
C ASP A 139 -0.49 16.61 27.38
#